data_AF-A0AAV4FE39-F1
#
_entry.id   AF-A0AAV4FE39-F1
#
_cell.length_a   1.000
_cell.length_b   1.000
_cell.length_c   1.000
_cell.angle_alpha   90.00
_cell.angle_beta   90.00
_cell.angle_gamma   90.00
#
_symmetry.space_group_name_H-M   'P 1'
#
loop_
_entity.id
_entity.type
_entity.pdbx_description
1 polymer ?
#
loop_
_entity_poly.entity_id
_entity_poly.type
_entity_poly.pdbx_seq_one_letter_code
_entity_poly.pdbx_strand_id
1 'polypeptide(L)'
;MSLSGDLTPVNQNEDKKAESNQTPQHIANQDTPKPSSSNPFCFPERHFFKGLTFNGAPVFSFPLSVDPITQIKRIRNLSMRDDDIVITAFPKSGTHWVSEMLHMLLGGSTDYATKTKEFTMLELMDDLTVLDRMASPRVLNSHLYIAHLPEQVLEKNVKFVHLIRNPKDCAVSFYHHIKQYASEQFNFDGFIKGYITEGYTAMSHQPNYLRQMAQFQEDNPDHPIIHIYYEDLKKSWSWLHYGSGSGGIGSGGGGSGGGSSSNSCSSSSSSSSSSSRSSSSSSKISTVEEEVVVVVVVVVVVVVVVVVVVVLVLVVVVIVVVVVVVAVDGVVEVLLPISELV
;
A
#
# COMPACT_ATOMS: atom_id res chain seq x y z
N MET A 1 -26.82 46.17 42.21
CA MET A 1 -26.37 45.06 41.33
C MET A 1 -24.86 45.03 41.45
N SER A 2 -24.25 44.26 42.37
CA SER A 2 -24.02 42.79 42.30
C SER A 2 -23.26 42.43 41.01
N LEU A 3 -22.09 41.79 40.99
CA LEU A 3 -21.24 41.13 41.98
C LEU A 3 -19.81 41.06 41.38
N SER A 4 -18.80 41.21 42.23
CA SER A 4 -17.41 40.82 42.02
C SER A 4 -17.29 39.30 41.82
N GLY A 5 -16.45 38.87 40.88
CA GLY A 5 -16.13 37.46 40.62
C GLY A 5 -14.64 37.32 40.34
N ASP A 6 -13.98 36.59 41.23
CA ASP A 6 -12.55 36.48 41.45
C ASP A 6 -11.87 35.51 40.47
N LEU A 7 -10.58 35.75 40.22
CA LEU A 7 -9.71 34.88 39.44
C LEU A 7 -9.30 33.68 40.31
N THR A 8 -9.62 32.46 39.86
CA THR A 8 -8.94 31.25 40.33
C THR A 8 -8.39 30.47 39.13
N PRO A 9 -7.17 29.92 39.20
CA PRO A 9 -6.59 29.13 38.13
C PRO A 9 -7.21 27.73 38.18
N VAL A 10 -7.95 27.34 37.15
CA VAL A 10 -8.43 25.97 37.01
C VAL A 10 -7.28 25.08 36.58
N ASN A 11 -7.10 24.05 37.40
CA ASN A 11 -6.11 23.00 37.37
C ASN A 11 -5.98 22.35 35.98
N GLN A 12 -4.82 22.51 35.34
CA GLN A 12 -4.39 21.68 34.23
C GLN A 12 -4.01 20.31 34.79
N ASN A 13 -4.94 19.36 34.84
CA ASN A 13 -4.68 17.91 34.87
C ASN A 13 -6.01 17.18 35.07
N GLU A 14 -6.79 17.06 34.01
CA GLU A 14 -7.77 16.00 33.77
C GLU A 14 -8.19 16.16 32.30
N ASP A 15 -8.45 15.05 31.59
CA ASP A 15 -8.77 14.96 30.15
C ASP A 15 -7.62 14.86 29.13
N LYS A 16 -6.48 14.26 29.52
CA LYS A 16 -5.52 13.69 28.55
C LYS A 16 -5.03 12.31 28.95
N LYS A 17 -5.91 11.29 28.94
CA LYS A 17 -5.46 9.90 28.85
C LYS A 17 -6.57 8.93 28.43
N ALA A 18 -6.91 8.93 27.15
CA ALA A 18 -7.61 7.79 26.55
C ALA A 18 -7.38 7.74 25.04
N GLU A 19 -6.13 7.61 24.62
CA GLU A 19 -5.85 7.10 23.28
C GLU A 19 -4.54 6.31 23.25
N SER A 20 -4.55 5.28 22.40
CA SER A 20 -3.40 4.47 21.96
C SER A 20 -2.83 3.44 22.94
N ASN A 21 -3.49 2.27 22.97
CA ASN A 21 -2.76 1.01 23.02
C ASN A 21 -3.60 -0.07 22.33
N GLN A 22 -3.57 -0.09 21.00
CA GLN A 22 -3.98 -1.26 20.22
C GLN A 22 -2.79 -1.72 19.38
N THR A 23 -2.10 -2.73 19.90
CA THR A 23 -1.27 -3.67 19.16
C THR A 23 -2.04 -4.18 17.93
N PRO A 24 -1.41 -4.51 16.78
CA PRO A 24 -2.10 -5.11 15.65
C PRO A 24 -2.68 -6.47 16.07
N GLN A 25 -3.93 -6.46 16.53
CA GLN A 25 -4.67 -7.68 16.73
C GLN A 25 -4.86 -8.29 15.35
N HIS A 26 -4.36 -9.51 15.21
CA HIS A 26 -4.80 -10.44 14.18
C HIS A 26 -6.34 -10.35 14.12
N ILE A 27 -6.90 -9.77 13.05
CA ILE A 27 -8.36 -9.64 12.87
C ILE A 27 -8.89 -11.05 12.65
N ALA A 28 -9.10 -11.76 13.76
CA ALA A 28 -9.79 -13.01 13.82
C ALA A 28 -11.29 -12.70 13.80
N ASN A 29 -11.97 -13.18 12.76
CA ASN A 29 -13.42 -13.40 12.69
C ASN A 29 -14.33 -12.22 13.11
N GLN A 30 -14.34 -11.15 12.32
CA GLN A 30 -15.52 -10.28 12.22
C GLN A 30 -16.19 -10.51 10.87
N ASP A 31 -17.44 -10.99 10.90
CA ASP A 31 -18.40 -11.16 9.80
C ASP A 31 -17.80 -11.19 8.39
N THR A 32 -17.16 -12.30 8.02
CA THR A 32 -16.78 -12.51 6.63
C THR A 32 -18.06 -12.63 5.78
N PRO A 33 -18.23 -11.85 4.70
CA PRO A 33 -19.50 -11.77 4.00
C PRO A 33 -19.96 -13.13 3.47
N LYS A 34 -21.20 -13.48 3.82
CA LYS A 34 -21.91 -14.64 3.26
C LYS A 34 -22.50 -14.26 1.89
N PRO A 35 -22.65 -15.22 0.96
CA PRO A 35 -23.23 -14.96 -0.35
C PRO A 35 -24.66 -14.47 -0.22
N SER A 36 -25.01 -13.46 -1.00
CA SER A 36 -26.35 -12.88 -1.08
C SER A 36 -26.69 -12.54 -2.54
N SER A 37 -27.92 -12.10 -2.82
CA SER A 37 -28.31 -11.63 -4.15
C SER A 37 -27.50 -10.41 -4.61
N SER A 38 -27.11 -9.53 -3.69
CA SER A 38 -26.26 -8.35 -3.96
C SER A 38 -24.77 -8.66 -3.94
N ASN A 39 -24.37 -9.76 -3.29
CA ASN A 39 -22.99 -10.24 -3.21
C ASN A 39 -22.89 -11.75 -3.51
N PRO A 40 -23.13 -12.19 -4.76
CA PRO A 40 -23.11 -13.62 -5.09
C PRO A 40 -21.70 -14.22 -5.07
N PHE A 41 -20.66 -13.39 -5.04
CA PHE A 41 -19.25 -13.80 -5.17
C PHE A 41 -18.46 -13.66 -3.86
N CYS A 42 -19.12 -13.34 -2.75
CA CYS A 42 -18.51 -13.17 -1.42
C CYS A 42 -17.35 -12.17 -1.38
N PHE A 43 -17.40 -11.13 -2.19
CA PHE A 43 -16.40 -10.05 -2.08
C PHE A 43 -16.53 -9.39 -0.70
N PRO A 44 -15.42 -8.94 -0.08
CA PRO A 44 -15.50 -8.15 1.14
C PRO A 44 -16.30 -6.87 0.88
N GLU A 45 -17.25 -6.52 1.76
CA GLU A 45 -18.18 -5.41 1.51
C GLU A 45 -17.49 -4.08 1.22
N ARG A 46 -16.33 -3.87 1.83
CA ARG A 46 -15.45 -2.71 1.59
C ARG A 46 -15.02 -2.54 0.13
N HIS A 47 -15.07 -3.59 -0.68
CA HIS A 47 -14.73 -3.55 -2.11
C HIS A 47 -15.96 -3.43 -3.01
N PHE A 48 -17.20 -3.43 -2.48
CA PHE A 48 -18.36 -3.24 -3.33
C PHE A 48 -18.43 -1.85 -3.91
N PHE A 49 -18.81 -1.80 -5.18
CA PHE A 49 -19.27 -0.56 -5.73
C PHE A 49 -20.62 -0.21 -5.11
N LYS A 50 -20.67 0.92 -4.39
CA LYS A 50 -21.88 1.43 -3.74
C LYS A 50 -22.69 2.37 -4.65
N GLY A 51 -22.43 2.36 -5.96
CA GLY A 51 -23.05 3.31 -6.91
C GLY A 51 -22.57 4.75 -6.75
N LEU A 52 -21.53 4.99 -5.94
CA LEU A 52 -21.02 6.34 -5.68
C LEU A 52 -20.19 6.83 -6.85
N THR A 53 -20.52 8.01 -7.38
CA THR A 53 -19.76 8.65 -8.46
C THR A 53 -19.40 10.07 -8.07
N PHE A 54 -18.24 10.53 -8.52
CA PHE A 54 -17.79 11.91 -8.41
C PHE A 54 -17.08 12.30 -9.70
N ASN A 55 -17.42 13.46 -10.27
CA ASN A 55 -16.93 13.91 -11.58
C ASN A 55 -17.07 12.85 -12.70
N GLY A 56 -18.19 12.11 -12.71
CA GLY A 56 -18.45 11.08 -13.72
C GLY A 56 -17.65 9.78 -13.56
N ALA A 57 -16.76 9.67 -12.58
CA ALA A 57 -15.98 8.46 -12.30
C ALA A 57 -16.44 7.76 -11.01
N PRO A 58 -16.38 6.41 -10.94
CA PRO A 58 -16.81 5.65 -9.77
C PRO A 58 -15.86 5.85 -8.60
N VAL A 59 -16.41 6.13 -7.42
CA VAL A 59 -15.66 6.38 -6.20
C VAL A 59 -15.47 5.08 -5.43
N PHE A 60 -14.24 4.82 -5.02
CA PHE A 60 -13.89 3.68 -4.21
C PHE A 60 -14.01 4.01 -2.71
N SER A 61 -14.53 3.07 -1.93
CA SER A 61 -14.66 3.20 -0.47
C SER A 61 -13.46 2.52 0.20
N PHE A 62 -12.42 3.28 0.58
CA PHE A 62 -11.32 2.71 1.36
C PHE A 62 -11.74 2.46 2.82
N PRO A 63 -11.16 1.45 3.50
CA PRO A 63 -11.58 1.05 4.85
C PRO A 63 -11.45 2.14 5.92
N LEU A 64 -10.60 3.15 5.67
CA LEU A 64 -10.30 4.22 6.63
C LEU A 64 -11.19 5.46 6.44
N SER A 65 -11.81 5.64 5.26
CA SER A 65 -12.66 6.81 5.00
C SER A 65 -14.11 6.53 5.40
N VAL A 66 -14.63 7.24 6.40
CA VAL A 66 -16.05 7.19 6.80
C VAL A 66 -16.97 7.76 5.71
N ASP A 67 -16.47 8.73 4.94
CA ASP A 67 -17.14 9.31 3.77
C ASP A 67 -16.19 9.38 2.56
N PRO A 68 -16.28 8.44 1.61
CA PRO A 68 -15.43 8.40 0.42
C PRO A 68 -15.54 9.64 -0.45
N ILE A 69 -16.72 10.27 -0.55
CA ILE A 69 -16.91 11.47 -1.38
C ILE A 69 -16.18 12.66 -0.76
N THR A 70 -16.30 12.82 0.55
CA THR A 70 -15.55 13.87 1.27
C THR A 70 -14.05 13.64 1.14
N GLN A 71 -13.57 12.39 1.20
CA GLN A 71 -12.17 12.09 0.97
C GLN A 71 -11.72 12.49 -0.44
N ILE A 72 -12.48 12.16 -1.49
CA ILE A 72 -12.17 12.60 -2.86
C ILE A 72 -12.12 14.13 -2.96
N LYS A 73 -13.06 14.85 -2.33
CA LYS A 73 -13.03 16.33 -2.31
C LYS A 73 -11.78 16.87 -1.62
N ARG A 74 -11.35 16.26 -0.51
CA ARG A 74 -10.10 16.63 0.19
C ARG A 74 -8.88 16.40 -0.69
N ILE A 75 -8.81 15.26 -1.37
CA ILE A 75 -7.73 14.94 -2.30
C ILE A 75 -7.71 15.93 -3.47
N ARG A 76 -8.86 16.24 -4.05
CA ARG A 76 -8.95 17.24 -5.14
C ARG A 76 -8.44 18.62 -4.74
N ASN A 77 -8.71 19.03 -3.50
CA ASN A 77 -8.27 20.31 -2.95
C ASN A 77 -6.86 20.28 -2.35
N LEU A 78 -6.13 19.17 -2.48
CA LEU A 78 -4.77 19.06 -1.96
C LEU A 78 -3.84 20.07 -2.65
N SER A 79 -3.08 20.81 -1.83
CA SER A 79 -2.05 21.73 -2.32
C SER A 79 -0.84 20.94 -2.84
N MET A 80 -0.59 21.05 -4.14
CA MET A 80 0.52 20.40 -4.83
C MET A 80 1.72 21.34 -4.94
N ARG A 81 2.92 20.76 -4.95
CA ARG A 81 4.19 21.45 -5.16
C ARG A 81 4.70 21.17 -6.57
N ASP A 82 5.46 22.12 -7.13
CA ASP A 82 5.99 22.02 -8.49
C ASP A 82 6.95 20.81 -8.67
N ASP A 83 7.52 20.32 -7.57
CA ASP A 83 8.45 19.19 -7.55
C ASP A 83 7.84 17.88 -7.05
N ASP A 84 6.53 17.83 -6.79
CA ASP A 84 5.85 16.60 -6.42
C ASP A 84 5.90 15.56 -7.55
N ILE A 85 5.91 14.30 -7.14
CA ILE A 85 5.82 13.14 -8.03
C ILE A 85 4.66 12.29 -7.57
N VAL A 86 3.75 11.96 -8.49
CA VAL A 86 2.61 11.08 -8.22
C VAL A 86 2.78 9.77 -8.98
N ILE A 87 2.92 8.68 -8.23
CA ILE A 87 2.83 7.34 -8.78
C ILE A 87 1.34 7.03 -9.02
N THR A 88 0.96 6.87 -10.28
CA THR A 88 -0.41 6.51 -10.66
C THR A 88 -0.41 5.08 -11.18
N ALA A 89 -1.31 4.24 -10.68
CA ALA A 89 -1.40 2.88 -11.18
C ALA A 89 -2.74 2.25 -10.85
N PHE A 90 -3.20 1.32 -11.68
CA PHE A 90 -4.20 0.37 -11.21
C PHE A 90 -3.62 -0.49 -10.07
N PRO A 91 -4.40 -0.90 -9.06
CA PRO A 91 -3.93 -1.74 -7.97
C PRO A 91 -3.18 -2.96 -8.48
N LYS A 92 -2.12 -3.34 -7.75
CA LYS A 92 -1.30 -4.52 -8.03
C LYS A 92 -0.44 -4.44 -9.30
N SER A 93 -0.22 -3.25 -9.84
CA SER A 93 0.68 -3.02 -10.98
C SER A 93 2.17 -2.86 -10.61
N GLY A 94 2.56 -3.03 -9.34
CA GLY A 94 3.96 -2.97 -8.91
C GLY A 94 4.39 -1.67 -8.20
N THR A 95 3.45 -0.89 -7.68
CA THR A 95 3.72 0.42 -7.07
C THR A 95 4.70 0.40 -5.90
N HIS A 96 4.75 -0.69 -5.11
CA HIS A 96 5.75 -0.83 -4.04
C HIS A 96 7.18 -0.75 -4.58
N TRP A 97 7.46 -1.43 -5.69
CA TRP A 97 8.82 -1.50 -6.23
C TRP A 97 9.26 -0.14 -6.76
N VAL A 98 8.38 0.53 -7.50
CA VAL A 98 8.65 1.87 -8.05
C VAL A 98 8.73 2.94 -6.97
N SER A 99 7.87 2.88 -5.94
CA SER A 99 7.95 3.78 -4.79
C SER A 99 9.33 3.72 -4.14
N GLU A 100 9.84 2.51 -3.93
CA GLU A 100 11.15 2.29 -3.33
C GLU A 100 12.29 2.80 -4.22
N MET A 101 12.24 2.49 -5.52
CA MET A 101 13.21 2.99 -6.49
C MET A 101 13.25 4.52 -6.52
N LEU A 102 12.10 5.20 -6.47
CA LEU A 102 12.04 6.66 -6.44
C LEU A 102 12.66 7.23 -5.17
N HIS A 103 12.42 6.63 -4.01
CA HIS A 103 13.06 7.06 -2.76
C HIS A 103 14.58 6.91 -2.83
N MET A 104 15.09 5.79 -3.34
CA MET A 104 16.52 5.57 -3.53
C MET A 104 17.15 6.59 -4.50
N LEU A 105 16.50 6.83 -5.63
CA LEU A 105 16.97 7.78 -6.64
C LEU A 105 17.01 9.23 -6.13
N LEU A 106 15.98 9.65 -5.39
CA LEU A 106 15.90 11.01 -4.83
C LEU A 106 16.84 11.20 -3.63
N GLY A 107 17.01 10.16 -2.81
CA GLY A 107 17.90 10.19 -1.65
C GLY A 107 19.37 9.99 -2.00
N GLY A 108 19.69 9.50 -3.20
CA GLY A 108 21.05 9.13 -3.58
C GLY A 108 21.61 7.98 -2.73
N SER A 109 20.74 7.12 -2.18
CA SER A 109 21.10 6.00 -1.32
C SER A 109 20.37 4.73 -1.78
N THR A 110 20.94 3.56 -1.46
CA THR A 110 20.29 2.25 -1.62
C THR A 110 19.59 1.78 -0.35
N ASP A 111 19.49 2.65 0.66
CA ASP A 111 18.75 2.38 1.88
C ASP A 111 17.25 2.36 1.61
N TYR A 112 16.55 1.43 2.27
CA TYR A 112 15.11 1.34 2.17
C TYR A 112 14.43 2.55 2.81
N ALA A 113 13.31 2.99 2.22
CA ALA A 113 12.47 4.03 2.79
C ALA A 113 11.99 3.64 4.19
N THR A 114 12.13 4.56 5.15
CA THR A 114 11.70 4.34 6.54
C THR A 114 10.18 4.29 6.70
N LYS A 115 9.45 4.93 5.77
CA LYS A 115 8.00 4.91 5.70
C LYS A 115 7.57 4.14 4.46
N THR A 116 6.58 3.27 4.63
CA THR A 116 6.03 2.51 3.50
C THR A 116 5.19 3.40 2.60
N LYS A 117 4.97 2.97 1.36
CA LYS A 117 4.18 3.73 0.37
C LYS A 117 2.77 4.08 0.87
N GLU A 118 2.19 3.27 1.76
CA GLU A 118 0.85 3.48 2.33
C GLU A 118 0.75 4.82 3.08
N PHE A 119 1.85 5.32 3.64
CA PHE A 119 1.88 6.63 4.33
C PHE A 119 1.74 7.82 3.38
N THR A 120 1.86 7.61 2.07
CA THR A 120 1.70 8.65 1.03
C THR A 120 0.68 8.26 -0.04
N MET A 121 -0.16 7.26 0.25
CA MET A 121 -1.25 6.82 -0.62
C MET A 121 -2.48 7.68 -0.37
N LEU A 122 -2.79 8.60 -1.28
CA LEU A 122 -3.76 9.70 -1.05
C LEU A 122 -5.13 9.21 -0.57
N GLU A 123 -5.63 8.14 -1.16
CA GLU A 123 -6.91 7.53 -0.83
C GLU A 123 -6.96 6.76 0.49
N LEU A 124 -5.80 6.48 1.10
CA LEU A 124 -5.66 5.77 2.38
C LEU A 124 -5.31 6.72 3.53
N MET A 125 -5.00 7.99 3.26
CA MET A 125 -4.61 8.96 4.28
C MET A 125 -5.82 9.62 4.94
N ASP A 126 -5.96 9.47 6.26
CA ASP A 126 -7.02 10.13 7.03
C ASP A 126 -6.81 11.65 7.16
N ASP A 127 -5.55 12.05 7.31
CA ASP A 127 -5.12 13.44 7.43
C ASP A 127 -4.06 13.78 6.35
N LEU A 128 -4.52 14.48 5.30
CA LEU A 128 -3.64 14.95 4.23
C LEU A 128 -2.70 16.08 4.66
N THR A 129 -2.96 16.77 5.79
CA THR A 129 -2.08 17.86 6.27
C THR A 129 -0.71 17.36 6.72
N VAL A 130 -0.58 16.05 6.96
CA VAL A 130 0.72 15.39 7.19
C VAL A 130 1.67 15.63 6.00
N LEU A 131 1.14 15.74 4.78
CA LEU A 131 1.93 16.00 3.56
C LEU A 131 2.56 17.40 3.56
N ASP A 132 2.01 18.35 4.32
CA ASP A 132 2.56 19.72 4.41
C ASP A 132 3.88 19.73 5.17
N ARG A 133 4.06 18.79 6.11
CA ARG A 133 5.26 18.66 6.95
C ARG A 133 6.36 17.84 6.28
N MET A 134 6.08 17.23 5.14
CA MET A 134 7.08 16.44 4.40
C MET A 134 8.04 17.36 3.64
N ALA A 135 9.32 16.98 3.64
CA ALA A 135 10.31 17.62 2.79
C ALA A 135 9.99 17.40 1.31
N SER A 136 10.38 18.37 0.49
CA SER A 136 10.30 18.28 -0.97
C SER A 136 11.56 17.62 -1.55
N PRO A 137 11.46 16.87 -2.66
CA PRO A 137 10.23 16.51 -3.38
C PRO A 137 9.43 15.41 -2.66
N ARG A 138 8.09 15.46 -2.75
CA ARG A 138 7.21 14.42 -2.17
C ARG A 138 6.93 13.32 -3.20
N VAL A 139 7.10 12.07 -2.79
CA VAL A 139 6.65 10.89 -3.57
C VAL A 139 5.29 10.46 -3.04
N LEU A 140 4.25 10.84 -3.78
CA LEU A 140 2.86 10.49 -3.52
C LEU A 140 2.44 9.32 -4.40
N ASN A 141 1.42 8.57 -4.01
CA ASN A 141 0.87 7.53 -4.87
C ASN A 141 -0.65 7.46 -4.80
N SER A 142 -1.26 6.97 -5.88
CA SER A 142 -2.71 6.76 -5.91
C SER A 142 -3.13 5.71 -6.94
N HIS A 143 -4.16 4.97 -6.56
CA HIS A 143 -4.95 4.07 -7.39
C HIS A 143 -6.24 4.69 -7.90
N LEU A 144 -6.52 5.94 -7.56
CA LEU A 144 -7.74 6.63 -7.99
C LEU A 144 -7.72 6.92 -9.49
N TYR A 145 -8.92 7.05 -10.05
CA TYR A 145 -9.11 7.61 -11.39
C TYR A 145 -8.57 9.04 -11.46
N ILE A 146 -8.10 9.45 -12.64
CA ILE A 146 -7.56 10.81 -12.85
C ILE A 146 -8.56 11.90 -12.46
N ALA A 147 -9.86 11.66 -12.71
CA ALA A 147 -10.94 12.56 -12.31
C ALA A 147 -11.03 12.83 -10.80
N HIS A 148 -10.31 12.08 -9.97
CA HIS A 148 -10.29 12.20 -8.51
C HIS A 148 -8.95 12.68 -7.94
N LEU A 149 -7.91 12.82 -8.76
CA LEU A 149 -6.61 13.36 -8.33
C LEU A 149 -6.69 14.87 -8.04
N PRO A 150 -5.69 15.43 -7.32
CA PRO A 150 -5.64 16.87 -7.02
C PRO A 150 -5.81 17.74 -8.27
N GLU A 151 -6.59 18.82 -8.19
CA GLU A 151 -6.83 19.71 -9.34
C GLU A 151 -5.55 20.40 -9.81
N GLN A 152 -4.67 20.69 -8.85
CA GLN A 152 -3.40 21.35 -9.09
C GLN A 152 -2.37 20.47 -9.83
N VAL A 153 -2.65 19.19 -10.12
CA VAL A 153 -1.72 18.37 -10.92
C VAL A 153 -1.44 19.01 -12.28
N LEU A 154 -2.45 19.59 -12.93
CA LEU A 154 -2.30 20.30 -14.20
C LEU A 154 -1.64 21.67 -14.02
N GLU A 155 -2.15 22.48 -13.09
CA GLU A 155 -1.65 23.84 -12.83
C GLU A 155 -0.14 23.84 -12.49
N LYS A 156 0.30 22.88 -11.68
CA LYS A 156 1.68 22.76 -11.19
C LYS A 156 2.55 21.87 -12.07
N ASN A 157 2.00 21.33 -13.15
CA ASN A 157 2.67 20.41 -14.06
C ASN A 157 3.37 19.25 -13.32
N VAL A 158 2.67 18.67 -12.35
CA VAL A 158 3.17 17.61 -11.45
C VAL A 158 3.60 16.39 -12.26
N LYS A 159 4.71 15.75 -11.88
CA LYS A 159 5.24 14.59 -12.60
C LYS A 159 4.44 13.33 -12.28
N PHE A 160 3.99 12.62 -13.31
CA PHE A 160 3.35 11.32 -13.17
C PHE A 160 4.30 10.18 -13.51
N VAL A 161 4.36 9.20 -12.60
CA VAL A 161 4.98 7.90 -12.86
C VAL A 161 3.84 6.88 -12.96
N HIS A 162 3.40 6.58 -14.19
CA HIS A 162 2.26 5.74 -14.45
C HIS A 162 2.67 4.27 -14.67
N LEU A 163 2.21 3.36 -13.80
CA LEU A 163 2.50 1.94 -13.94
C LEU A 163 1.40 1.18 -14.68
N ILE A 164 1.84 0.35 -15.63
CA ILE A 164 1.01 -0.52 -16.43
C ILE A 164 1.48 -1.96 -16.21
N ARG A 165 0.53 -2.89 -16.09
CA ARG A 165 0.81 -4.32 -15.93
C ARG A 165 -0.24 -5.12 -16.68
N ASN A 166 0.15 -6.30 -17.16
CA ASN A 166 -0.76 -7.23 -17.83
C ASN A 166 -2.04 -7.45 -16.99
N PRO A 167 -3.24 -7.27 -17.56
CA PRO A 167 -4.50 -7.36 -16.81
C PRO A 167 -4.74 -8.73 -16.17
N LYS A 168 -4.28 -9.80 -16.81
CA LYS A 168 -4.41 -11.16 -16.26
C LYS A 168 -3.57 -11.32 -15.00
N ASP A 169 -2.35 -10.78 -15.01
CA ASP A 169 -1.44 -10.84 -13.86
C ASP A 169 -1.87 -9.90 -12.73
N CYS A 170 -2.41 -8.71 -13.08
CA CYS A 170 -3.07 -7.82 -12.12
C CYS A 170 -4.24 -8.52 -11.43
N ALA A 171 -5.13 -9.17 -12.19
CA ALA A 171 -6.29 -9.88 -11.65
C ALA A 171 -5.88 -10.97 -10.65
N VAL A 172 -4.93 -11.83 -11.01
CA VAL A 172 -4.41 -12.88 -10.11
C VAL A 172 -3.80 -12.28 -8.84
N SER A 173 -2.97 -11.24 -8.99
CA SER A 173 -2.36 -10.56 -7.83
C SER A 173 -3.41 -9.89 -6.94
N PHE A 174 -4.48 -9.36 -7.52
CA PHE A 174 -5.54 -8.70 -6.78
C PHE A 174 -6.43 -9.70 -6.06
N TYR A 175 -6.73 -10.85 -6.67
CA TYR A 175 -7.40 -11.97 -6.01
C TYR A 175 -6.68 -12.35 -4.71
N HIS A 176 -5.38 -12.62 -4.77
CA HIS A 176 -4.61 -13.01 -3.60
C HIS A 176 -4.53 -11.90 -2.54
N HIS A 177 -4.50 -10.63 -2.97
CA HIS A 177 -4.56 -9.51 -2.03
C HIS A 177 -5.91 -9.40 -1.32
N ILE A 178 -7.04 -9.55 -2.04
CA ILE A 178 -8.37 -9.50 -1.43
C ILE A 178 -8.62 -10.73 -0.55
N LYS A 179 -8.14 -11.91 -0.97
CA LYS A 179 -8.35 -13.19 -0.26
C LYS A 179 -7.90 -13.15 1.20
N GLN A 180 -6.89 -12.35 1.52
CA GLN A 180 -6.42 -12.12 2.91
C GLN A 180 -7.50 -11.53 3.83
N TYR A 181 -8.57 -10.98 3.27
CA TYR A 181 -9.63 -10.26 3.98
C TYR A 181 -11.03 -10.77 3.60
N ALA A 182 -11.11 -11.93 2.95
CA ALA A 182 -12.36 -12.46 2.42
C ALA A 182 -12.79 -13.72 3.17
N SER A 183 -14.06 -14.12 3.01
CA SER A 183 -14.55 -15.39 3.55
C SER A 183 -13.89 -16.57 2.83
N GLU A 184 -13.93 -17.75 3.45
CA GLU A 184 -13.46 -18.99 2.81
C GLU A 184 -14.18 -19.31 1.50
N GLN A 185 -15.38 -18.77 1.31
CA GLN A 185 -16.22 -18.98 0.12
C GLN A 185 -15.76 -18.12 -1.07
N PHE A 186 -14.91 -17.11 -0.83
CA PHE A 186 -14.31 -16.27 -1.86
C PHE A 186 -13.28 -17.06 -2.68
N ASN A 187 -13.71 -17.47 -3.87
CA ASN A 187 -12.92 -18.24 -4.83
C ASN A 187 -12.55 -17.43 -6.07
N PHE A 188 -11.58 -17.93 -6.83
CA PHE A 188 -11.06 -17.22 -8.00
C PHE A 188 -12.11 -17.04 -9.10
N ASP A 189 -13.00 -18.01 -9.31
CA ASP A 189 -14.04 -17.92 -10.35
C ASP A 189 -15.05 -16.80 -10.05
N GLY A 190 -15.50 -16.70 -8.80
CA GLY A 190 -16.35 -15.61 -8.33
C GLY A 190 -15.63 -14.26 -8.42
N PHE A 191 -14.36 -14.21 -8.00
CA PHE A 191 -13.54 -13.02 -8.12
C PHE A 191 -13.44 -12.54 -9.57
N ILE A 192 -13.06 -13.40 -10.51
CA ILE A 192 -12.89 -13.00 -11.91
C ILE A 192 -14.21 -12.52 -12.51
N LYS A 193 -15.33 -13.18 -12.22
CA LYS A 193 -16.66 -12.73 -12.65
C LYS A 193 -16.96 -11.31 -12.13
N GLY A 194 -16.77 -11.05 -10.85
CA GLY A 194 -16.95 -9.72 -10.28
C GLY A 194 -15.94 -8.68 -10.81
N TYR A 195 -14.69 -9.10 -11.04
CA TYR A 195 -13.61 -8.25 -11.54
C TYR A 195 -13.84 -7.80 -12.99
N ILE A 196 -14.34 -8.66 -13.86
CA ILE A 196 -14.62 -8.25 -15.25
C ILE A 196 -16.00 -7.59 -15.41
N THR A 197 -16.88 -7.73 -14.42
CA THR A 197 -18.21 -7.10 -14.47
C THR A 197 -18.08 -5.62 -14.12
N GLU A 198 -18.34 -4.78 -15.11
CA GLU A 198 -18.42 -3.34 -14.92
C GLU A 198 -19.49 -2.98 -13.88
N GLY A 199 -19.14 -2.10 -12.94
CA GLY A 199 -20.05 -1.66 -11.89
C GLY A 199 -20.19 -2.63 -10.71
N TYR A 200 -19.48 -3.76 -10.68
CA TYR A 200 -19.51 -4.64 -9.50
C TYR A 200 -18.57 -4.16 -8.37
N THR A 201 -17.34 -3.76 -8.73
CA THR A 201 -16.43 -3.04 -7.81
C THR A 201 -15.94 -1.76 -8.50
N ALA A 202 -15.66 -0.69 -7.73
CA ALA A 202 -15.14 0.55 -8.32
C ALA A 202 -13.77 0.35 -9.00
N MET A 203 -13.08 -0.72 -8.62
CA MET A 203 -11.76 -1.13 -9.10
C MET A 203 -11.82 -2.48 -9.83
N SER A 204 -12.96 -2.83 -10.43
CA SER A 204 -13.09 -4.09 -11.15
C SER A 204 -12.44 -3.97 -12.54
N HIS A 205 -12.65 -2.83 -13.20
CA HIS A 205 -12.35 -2.70 -14.62
C HIS A 205 -11.06 -1.91 -14.90
N GLN A 206 -9.91 -2.57 -14.87
CA GLN A 206 -8.62 -1.95 -15.25
C GLN A 206 -8.64 -1.26 -16.63
N PRO A 207 -9.30 -1.79 -17.69
CA PRO A 207 -9.34 -1.08 -18.97
C PRO A 207 -10.03 0.29 -18.88
N ASN A 208 -10.99 0.48 -17.97
CA ASN A 208 -11.63 1.79 -17.77
C ASN A 208 -10.67 2.77 -17.09
N TYR A 209 -9.88 2.29 -16.12
CA TYR A 209 -8.80 3.07 -15.50
C TYR A 209 -7.78 3.54 -16.55
N LEU A 210 -7.29 2.60 -17.37
CA LEU A 210 -6.30 2.90 -18.42
C LEU A 210 -6.87 3.84 -19.48
N ARG A 211 -8.15 3.71 -19.85
CA ARG A 211 -8.82 4.62 -20.79
C ARG A 211 -8.83 6.05 -20.28
N GLN A 212 -9.06 6.29 -18.98
CA GLN A 212 -9.03 7.63 -18.42
C GLN A 212 -7.62 8.25 -18.43
N MET A 213 -6.58 7.47 -18.13
CA MET A 213 -5.21 7.97 -18.25
C MET A 213 -4.86 8.29 -19.72
N ALA A 214 -5.28 7.43 -20.66
CA ALA A 214 -5.06 7.68 -22.08
C ALA A 214 -5.77 8.97 -22.56
N GLN A 215 -7.03 9.17 -22.16
CA GLN A 215 -7.77 10.41 -22.47
C GLN A 215 -7.09 11.63 -21.85
N PHE A 216 -6.67 11.54 -20.59
CA PHE A 216 -5.96 12.64 -19.92
C PHE A 216 -4.68 13.03 -20.66
N GLN A 217 -3.92 12.06 -21.16
CA GLN A 217 -2.70 12.32 -21.93
C GLN A 217 -3.02 12.91 -23.31
N GLU A 218 -4.11 12.51 -23.96
CA GLU A 218 -4.57 13.10 -25.22
C GLU A 218 -4.98 14.56 -25.03
N ASP A 219 -5.70 14.86 -23.95
CA ASP A 219 -6.16 16.21 -23.60
C ASP A 219 -5.00 17.12 -23.13
N ASN A 220 -3.90 16.53 -22.62
CA ASN A 220 -2.77 17.23 -22.02
C ASN A 220 -1.42 16.68 -22.55
N PRO A 221 -1.09 16.90 -23.83
CA PRO A 221 0.05 16.25 -24.50
C PRO A 221 1.42 16.63 -23.90
N ASP A 222 1.53 17.81 -23.28
CA ASP A 222 2.77 18.31 -22.69
C ASP A 222 2.95 17.94 -21.20
N HIS A 223 1.96 17.26 -20.59
CA HIS A 223 2.03 16.89 -19.19
C HIS A 223 3.10 15.80 -18.96
N PRO A 224 3.99 15.93 -17.96
CA PRO A 224 5.13 15.04 -17.77
C PRO A 224 4.69 13.68 -17.19
N ILE A 225 4.41 12.73 -18.08
CA ILE A 225 4.05 11.36 -17.74
C ILE A 225 5.15 10.41 -18.21
N ILE A 226 5.70 9.60 -17.31
CA ILE A 226 6.51 8.43 -17.66
C ILE A 226 5.71 7.15 -17.44
N HIS A 227 5.63 6.32 -18.47
CA HIS A 227 4.98 5.01 -18.40
C HIS A 227 6.01 3.94 -18.06
N ILE A 228 5.72 3.13 -17.04
CA ILE A 228 6.53 1.98 -16.63
C ILE A 228 5.70 0.71 -16.74
N TYR A 229 6.18 -0.24 -17.54
CA TYR A 229 5.58 -1.56 -17.62
C TYR A 229 6.19 -2.48 -16.57
N TYR A 230 5.36 -3.09 -15.73
CA TYR A 230 5.79 -4.02 -14.69
C TYR A 230 6.66 -5.15 -15.23
N GLU A 231 6.31 -5.66 -16.42
CA GLU A 231 7.04 -6.74 -17.09
C GLU A 231 8.46 -6.32 -17.47
N ASP A 232 8.70 -5.04 -17.77
CA ASP A 232 10.03 -4.53 -18.13
C ASP A 232 10.91 -4.33 -16.89
N LEU A 233 10.31 -3.94 -15.75
CA LEU A 233 11.01 -3.94 -14.45
C LEU A 233 11.54 -5.32 -14.08
N LYS A 234 10.84 -6.40 -14.46
CA LYS A 234 11.31 -7.77 -14.23
C LYS A 234 12.42 -8.21 -15.19
N LYS A 235 12.40 -7.74 -16.44
CA LYS A 235 13.42 -8.08 -17.45
C LYS A 235 14.77 -7.45 -17.12
N SER A 236 14.78 -6.28 -16.49
CA SER A 236 15.99 -5.54 -16.12
C SER A 236 16.81 -6.16 -14.97
N TRP A 237 16.48 -7.37 -14.51
CA TRP A 237 17.43 -8.14 -13.67
C TRP A 237 18.42 -8.97 -14.50
N SER A 238 18.12 -9.24 -15.78
CA SER A 238 18.98 -10.07 -16.64
C SER A 238 20.12 -9.29 -17.32
N TRP A 239 20.01 -7.98 -17.53
CA TRP A 239 21.07 -7.18 -18.19
C TRP A 239 22.32 -6.98 -17.32
N LEU A 240 22.20 -7.06 -15.99
CA LEU A 240 23.34 -6.99 -15.05
C LEU A 240 24.30 -8.18 -15.22
N HIS A 241 23.85 -9.28 -15.82
CA HIS A 241 24.72 -10.41 -16.19
C HIS A 241 25.34 -10.29 -17.59
N TYR A 242 24.85 -9.36 -18.43
CA TYR A 242 25.38 -9.13 -19.78
C TYR A 242 26.28 -7.87 -19.88
N GLY A 243 26.25 -6.98 -18.89
CA GLY A 243 27.03 -5.73 -18.85
C GLY A 243 28.43 -5.82 -18.22
N SER A 244 28.82 -6.95 -17.64
CA SER A 244 30.19 -7.15 -17.09
C SER A 244 31.21 -7.62 -18.16
N GLY A 245 30.84 -7.58 -19.44
CA GLY A 245 31.76 -7.75 -20.55
C GLY A 245 32.48 -6.43 -20.85
N SER A 246 33.71 -6.31 -20.36
CA SER A 246 34.70 -5.29 -20.68
C SER A 246 34.58 -4.68 -22.09
N GLY A 247 34.34 -3.37 -22.18
CA GLY A 247 34.29 -2.68 -23.47
C GLY A 247 34.19 -1.15 -23.38
N GLY A 248 35.24 -0.51 -22.86
CA GLY A 248 35.76 0.78 -23.34
C GLY A 248 34.83 1.99 -23.49
N ILE A 249 35.06 2.99 -22.64
CA ILE A 249 34.68 4.40 -22.82
C ILE A 249 35.18 4.91 -24.18
N GLY A 250 34.30 5.51 -24.97
CA GLY A 250 34.64 6.19 -26.23
C GLY A 250 33.73 7.39 -26.48
N SER A 251 34.21 8.58 -26.10
CA SER A 251 33.70 9.86 -26.60
C SER A 251 33.95 9.97 -28.11
N GLY A 252 32.94 10.39 -28.86
CA GLY A 252 33.08 10.73 -30.28
C GLY A 252 31.79 11.32 -30.83
N GLY A 253 31.77 12.63 -31.02
CA GLY A 253 30.66 13.33 -31.65
C GLY A 253 30.68 13.26 -33.19
N GLY A 254 29.58 13.68 -33.78
CA GLY A 254 29.52 14.16 -35.17
C GLY A 254 28.52 13.43 -36.07
N GLY A 255 27.59 14.22 -36.64
CA GLY A 255 27.24 14.08 -38.06
C GLY A 255 25.87 13.47 -38.40
N SER A 256 24.91 14.36 -38.59
CA SER A 256 23.83 14.41 -39.59
C SER A 256 23.68 13.27 -40.62
N GLY A 257 22.43 12.89 -40.89
CA GLY A 257 22.04 12.24 -42.14
C GLY A 257 20.58 11.74 -42.12
N GLY A 258 19.68 12.47 -42.79
CA GLY A 258 18.27 12.12 -42.93
C GLY A 258 18.01 10.97 -43.92
N GLY A 259 16.79 10.44 -43.88
CA GLY A 259 16.31 9.45 -44.83
C GLY A 259 14.97 8.84 -44.41
N SER A 260 13.88 9.48 -44.80
CA SER A 260 12.53 8.93 -44.77
C SER A 260 12.37 7.85 -45.84
N SER A 261 11.68 6.74 -45.54
CA SER A 261 10.63 6.15 -46.41
C SER A 261 10.15 4.76 -45.93
N SER A 262 8.87 4.72 -45.52
CA SER A 262 7.80 3.77 -45.87
C SER A 262 8.02 2.24 -45.88
N ASN A 263 7.16 1.59 -45.08
CA ASN A 263 6.30 0.43 -45.38
C ASN A 263 6.81 -0.70 -46.28
N SER A 264 6.85 -1.91 -45.73
CA SER A 264 6.10 -3.04 -46.31
C SER A 264 5.96 -4.18 -45.30
N CYS A 265 4.71 -4.47 -44.98
CA CYS A 265 4.26 -5.71 -44.40
C CYS A 265 4.42 -6.84 -45.43
N SER A 266 5.01 -7.97 -45.03
CA SER A 266 4.83 -9.23 -45.73
C SER A 266 4.90 -10.38 -44.72
N SER A 267 3.73 -10.97 -44.51
CA SER A 267 3.51 -12.25 -43.87
C SER A 267 4.18 -13.36 -44.70
N SER A 268 5.03 -14.16 -44.06
CA SER A 268 5.36 -15.49 -44.54
C SER A 268 5.49 -16.44 -43.35
N SER A 269 4.52 -17.34 -43.29
CA SER A 269 4.49 -18.55 -42.49
C SER A 269 5.54 -19.53 -43.00
N SER A 270 6.41 -19.99 -42.12
CA SER A 270 7.18 -21.21 -42.34
C SER A 270 7.35 -21.96 -41.03
N SER A 271 6.50 -22.99 -40.89
CA SER A 271 6.67 -24.11 -39.98
C SER A 271 8.04 -24.74 -40.14
N SER A 272 8.80 -24.85 -39.05
CA SER A 272 9.91 -25.77 -38.94
C SER A 272 9.86 -26.45 -37.59
N SER A 273 9.46 -27.71 -37.63
CA SER A 273 9.57 -28.70 -36.56
C SER A 273 11.04 -29.11 -36.42
N SER A 274 11.62 -28.80 -35.27
CA SER A 274 12.88 -29.39 -34.84
C SER A 274 12.73 -29.93 -33.42
N SER A 275 12.50 -31.23 -33.36
CA SER A 275 12.63 -32.06 -32.17
C SER A 275 14.10 -32.12 -31.76
N SER A 276 14.43 -31.54 -30.61
CA SER A 276 15.70 -31.75 -29.93
C SER A 276 15.43 -32.20 -28.50
N ARG A 277 15.76 -33.47 -28.24
CA ARG A 277 15.83 -34.09 -26.92
C ARG A 277 16.87 -33.33 -26.09
N SER A 278 16.45 -32.75 -24.97
CA SER A 278 17.34 -32.25 -23.93
C SER A 278 17.39 -33.23 -22.78
N SER A 279 18.60 -33.74 -22.57
CA SER A 279 19.07 -34.56 -21.48
C SER A 279 18.89 -33.87 -20.12
N SER A 280 18.32 -34.60 -19.18
CA SER A 280 18.22 -34.28 -17.77
C SER A 280 19.60 -34.08 -17.15
N SER A 281 19.88 -32.86 -16.71
CA SER A 281 21.00 -32.53 -15.83
C SER A 281 20.43 -31.94 -14.55
N SER A 282 20.20 -32.80 -13.56
CA SER A 282 19.89 -32.38 -12.19
C SER A 282 21.14 -31.79 -11.57
N SER A 283 21.15 -30.48 -11.35
CA SER A 283 22.23 -29.78 -10.65
C SER A 283 21.64 -28.86 -9.57
N LYS A 284 21.68 -29.37 -8.34
CA LYS A 284 21.98 -28.66 -7.08
C LYS A 284 21.48 -27.21 -6.97
N ILE A 285 20.16 -27.01 -6.91
CA ILE A 285 19.53 -25.82 -6.32
C ILE A 285 18.42 -26.32 -5.43
N SER A 286 18.76 -26.80 -4.23
CA SER A 286 17.76 -27.19 -3.23
C SER A 286 18.24 -27.08 -1.79
N THR A 287 19.49 -26.68 -1.54
CA THR A 287 20.05 -26.67 -0.17
C THR A 287 20.08 -25.28 0.47
N VAL A 288 19.96 -24.20 -0.31
CA VAL A 288 20.10 -22.83 0.23
C VAL A 288 18.75 -22.28 0.72
N GLU A 289 17.64 -22.62 0.07
CA GLU A 289 16.32 -22.14 0.49
C GLU A 289 15.79 -22.85 1.74
N GLU A 290 16.10 -24.14 1.93
CA GLU A 290 15.71 -24.86 3.14
C GLU A 290 16.47 -24.34 4.38
N GLU A 291 17.75 -24.02 4.27
CA GLU A 291 18.51 -23.48 5.41
C GLU A 291 18.03 -22.08 5.82
N VAL A 292 17.68 -21.22 4.86
CA VAL A 292 17.13 -19.88 5.16
C VAL A 292 15.77 -20.01 5.85
N VAL A 293 14.90 -20.90 5.37
CA VAL A 293 13.60 -21.14 6.01
C VAL A 293 13.76 -21.67 7.44
N VAL A 294 14.68 -22.61 7.66
CA VAL A 294 14.95 -23.14 9.01
C VAL A 294 15.47 -22.05 9.94
N VAL A 295 16.40 -21.21 9.49
CA VAL A 295 16.91 -20.09 10.29
C VAL A 295 15.81 -19.09 10.64
N VAL A 296 14.95 -18.72 9.68
CA VAL A 296 13.82 -17.82 9.93
C VAL A 296 12.85 -18.42 10.93
N VAL A 297 12.51 -19.71 10.81
CA VAL A 297 11.60 -20.39 11.74
C VAL A 297 12.21 -20.43 13.15
N VAL A 298 13.50 -20.75 13.29
CA VAL A 298 14.18 -20.76 14.59
C VAL A 298 14.19 -19.37 15.23
N VAL A 299 14.48 -18.32 14.46
CA VAL A 299 14.46 -16.94 14.96
C VAL A 299 13.06 -16.55 15.42
N VAL A 300 12.01 -16.89 14.66
CA VAL A 300 10.61 -16.61 15.04
C VAL A 300 10.26 -17.35 16.33
N VAL A 301 10.62 -18.63 16.47
CA VAL A 301 10.35 -19.42 17.68
C VAL A 301 11.06 -18.81 18.90
N VAL A 302 12.34 -18.41 18.76
CA VAL A 302 13.08 -17.76 19.86
C VAL A 302 12.43 -16.45 20.27
N VAL A 303 12.01 -15.61 19.32
CA VAL A 303 11.31 -14.34 19.62
C VAL A 303 10.00 -14.61 20.37
N VAL A 304 9.20 -15.59 19.92
CA VAL A 304 7.94 -15.95 20.59
C VAL A 304 8.20 -16.43 22.03
N VAL A 305 9.21 -17.28 22.24
CA VAL A 305 9.57 -17.75 23.59
C VAL A 305 9.99 -16.58 24.49
N VAL A 306 10.81 -15.66 24.00
CA VAL A 306 11.23 -14.47 24.77
C VAL A 306 10.02 -13.62 25.14
N VAL A 307 9.10 -13.37 24.21
CA VAL A 307 7.87 -12.60 24.48
C VAL A 307 7.02 -13.27 25.54
N VAL A 308 6.83 -14.60 25.46
CA VAL A 308 6.05 -15.35 26.45
C VAL A 308 6.69 -15.26 27.84
N VAL A 309 8.02 -15.39 27.94
CA VAL A 309 8.74 -15.26 29.22
C VAL A 309 8.57 -13.85 29.80
N VAL A 310 8.70 -12.81 28.98
CA VAL A 310 8.51 -11.42 29.42
C VAL A 310 7.09 -11.19 29.94
N VAL A 311 6.07 -11.70 29.24
CA VAL A 311 4.66 -11.61 29.67
C VAL A 311 4.46 -12.33 31.01
N LEU A 312 4.99 -13.54 31.18
CA LEU A 312 4.89 -14.28 32.43
C LEU A 312 5.55 -13.52 33.60
N VAL A 313 6.73 -12.94 33.39
CA VAL A 313 7.40 -12.11 34.41
C VAL A 313 6.54 -10.90 34.78
N LEU A 314 5.96 -10.21 33.80
CA LEU A 314 5.08 -9.07 34.07
C LEU A 314 3.83 -9.48 34.85
N VAL A 315 3.21 -10.61 34.53
CA VAL A 315 2.06 -11.15 35.27
C VAL A 315 2.44 -11.45 36.73
N VAL A 316 3.60 -12.08 36.96
CA VAL A 316 4.09 -12.34 38.33
C VAL A 316 4.33 -11.04 39.09
N VAL A 317 4.94 -10.03 38.46
CA VAL A 317 5.15 -8.71 39.07
C VAL A 317 3.82 -8.07 39.46
N VAL A 318 2.82 -8.10 38.56
CA VAL A 318 1.48 -7.57 38.85
C VAL A 318 0.84 -8.30 40.02
N ILE A 319 0.92 -9.64 40.07
CA ILE A 319 0.39 -10.43 41.18
C ILE A 319 1.08 -10.05 42.50
N VAL A 320 2.41 -9.93 42.51
CA VAL A 320 3.16 -9.51 43.71
C VAL A 320 2.73 -8.12 44.17
N VAL A 321 2.60 -7.16 43.24
CA VAL A 321 2.13 -5.80 43.57
C VAL A 321 0.74 -5.84 44.16
N VAL A 322 -0.20 -6.59 43.57
CA VAL A 322 -1.57 -6.74 44.10
C VAL A 322 -1.55 -7.35 45.49
N VAL A 323 -0.76 -8.41 45.73
CA VAL A 323 -0.65 -9.05 47.05
C VAL A 323 -0.07 -8.08 48.08
N VAL A 324 0.94 -7.29 47.72
CA VAL A 324 1.52 -6.28 48.61
C VAL A 324 0.52 -5.18 48.94
N VAL A 325 -0.22 -4.67 47.95
CA VAL A 325 -1.25 -3.64 48.16
C VAL A 325 -2.35 -4.17 49.08
N VAL A 326 -2.89 -5.36 48.80
CA VAL A 326 -3.92 -5.99 49.65
C VAL A 326 -3.40 -6.28 51.07
N ALA A 327 -2.15 -6.69 51.22
CA ALA A 327 -1.54 -6.90 52.53
C ALA A 327 -1.36 -5.58 53.30
N VAL A 328 -0.99 -4.48 52.62
CA VAL A 328 -0.86 -3.16 53.23
C VAL A 328 -2.22 -2.61 53.63
N ASP A 329 -3.22 -2.68 52.75
CA ASP A 329 -4.59 -2.22 53.04
C ASP A 329 -5.23 -3.05 54.17
N GLY A 330 -5.00 -4.36 54.19
CA GLY A 330 -5.45 -5.25 55.28
C GLY A 330 -4.74 -4.97 56.61
N VAL A 331 -3.50 -4.50 56.61
CA VAL A 331 -2.80 -4.06 57.84
C VAL A 331 -3.34 -2.71 58.34
N VAL A 332 -3.74 -1.82 57.45
CA VAL A 332 -4.35 -0.53 57.81
C VAL A 332 -5.74 -0.73 58.43
N GLU A 333 -6.58 -1.62 57.91
CA GLU A 333 -7.89 -1.94 58.52
C GLU A 333 -7.78 -2.60 59.90
N VAL A 334 -6.74 -3.38 60.18
CA VAL A 334 -6.51 -4.02 61.49
C VAL A 334 -5.96 -3.04 62.54
N LEU A 335 -5.27 -1.97 62.12
CA LEU A 335 -4.69 -0.98 63.03
C LEU A 335 -5.65 0.19 63.37
N LEU A 336 -6.64 0.48 62.52
CA LEU A 336 -7.65 1.51 62.79
C LEU A 336 -8.47 1.31 64.08
N PRO A 337 -8.91 0.10 64.47
CA PRO A 337 -9.62 -0.07 65.74
C PRO A 337 -8.71 -0.04 66.98
N ILE A 338 -7.38 -0.04 66.84
CA ILE A 338 -6.45 -0.02 67.99
C ILE A 338 -6.12 1.41 68.43
N SER A 339 -6.20 2.40 67.53
CA SER A 339 -5.98 3.81 67.88
C SER A 339 -7.16 4.51 68.57
N GLU A 340 -8.34 3.89 68.65
CA GLU A 340 -9.49 4.41 69.41
C GLU A 340 -9.62 3.81 70.83
N LEU A 341 -8.63 3.02 71.27
CA LEU A 341 -8.66 2.34 72.59
C LEU A 341 -7.49 2.70 73.53
N VAL A 342 -6.84 3.85 73.34
CA VAL A 342 -5.87 4.44 74.29
C VAL A 342 -6.30 5.82 74.75
#